data_AF-A0A2N2K419-F1
#
_entry.id   AF-A0A2N2K419-F1
#
_cell.length_a   1.000
_cell.length_b   1.000
_cell.length_c   1.000
_cell.angle_alpha   90.00
_cell.angle_beta   90.00
_cell.angle_gamma   90.00
#
_symmetry.space_group_name_H-M   'P 1'
#
loop_
_entity.id
_entity.type
_entity.pdbx_description
1 polymer ?
#
loop_
_entity_poly.entity_id
_entity_poly.type
_entity_poly.pdbx_seq_one_letter_code
_entity_poly.pdbx_strand_id
1 'polypeptide(L)'
;MSIMCDRLECSSSRRHAAIVALALLCYVVNAHCAMAAERNFDALSFFEWNTTFFQEFSSFRKQWFSVEDRISSIKGEYEPFDWKAVRNSAKDVVARHEHLMVKFARDCRAAKAKLSPAESGPAERAIQLMLEYLDSVGLVVLKLYEITEKLHGKTLDPYSYTMENYNADFREFKDLNARFESKGKDVNLLLYGKASPGK
;
A
#
# COMPACT_ATOMS: atom_id res chain seq x y z
N MET A 1 -11.77 -31.68 66.62
CA MET A 1 -12.19 -30.75 65.54
C MET A 1 -11.62 -29.40 65.89
N SER A 2 -10.77 -28.71 65.14
CA SER A 2 -10.58 -28.65 63.69
C SER A 2 -9.20 -28.02 63.43
N ILE A 3 -8.27 -28.72 62.78
CA ILE A 3 -6.97 -28.17 62.30
C ILE A 3 -6.73 -28.56 60.82
N MET A 4 -7.77 -29.01 60.10
CA MET A 4 -7.63 -29.49 58.72
C MET A 4 -8.19 -28.57 57.62
N CYS A 5 -8.75 -27.39 57.94
CA CYS A 5 -9.32 -26.50 56.91
C CYS A 5 -8.36 -25.47 56.29
N ASP A 6 -7.27 -25.05 56.95
CA ASP A 6 -6.46 -23.92 56.45
C ASP A 6 -5.37 -24.29 55.41
N ARG A 7 -5.08 -25.58 55.20
CA ARG A 7 -4.03 -25.99 54.24
C ARG A 7 -4.51 -26.15 52.80
N LEU A 8 -5.81 -26.31 52.55
CA LEU A 8 -6.33 -26.56 51.19
C LEU A 8 -6.59 -25.26 50.41
N GLU A 9 -7.09 -24.20 51.06
CA GLU A 9 -7.33 -22.90 50.42
C GLU A 9 -6.04 -22.18 50.01
N CYS A 10 -4.99 -22.29 50.83
CA CYS A 10 -3.68 -21.73 50.50
C CYS A 10 -3.02 -22.44 49.29
N SER A 11 -3.35 -23.72 49.05
CA SER A 11 -2.83 -24.48 47.89
C SER A 11 -3.53 -24.13 46.59
N SER A 12 -4.85 -23.86 46.64
CA SER A 12 -5.65 -23.45 45.48
C SER A 12 -5.27 -22.04 45.02
N SER A 13 -5.13 -21.10 45.96
CA SER A 13 -4.71 -19.72 45.68
C SER A 13 -3.32 -19.65 45.02
N ARG A 14 -2.35 -20.45 45.52
CA ARG A 14 -1.00 -20.54 44.92
C ARG A 14 -1.00 -21.15 43.52
N ARG A 15 -1.89 -22.11 43.23
CA ARG A 15 -2.03 -22.71 41.88
C ARG A 15 -2.61 -21.70 40.88
N HIS A 16 -3.60 -20.91 41.27
CA HIS A 16 -4.16 -19.86 40.40
C HIS A 16 -3.16 -18.75 40.15
N ALA A 17 -2.42 -18.30 41.18
CA ALA A 17 -1.35 -17.32 41.01
C ALA A 17 -0.23 -17.84 40.09
N ALA A 18 0.14 -19.12 40.19
CA ALA A 18 1.12 -19.74 39.31
C ALA A 18 0.65 -19.83 37.86
N ILE A 19 -0.62 -20.18 37.61
CA ILE A 19 -1.20 -20.22 36.26
C ILE A 19 -1.25 -18.84 35.62
N VAL A 20 -1.67 -17.81 36.38
CA VAL A 20 -1.72 -16.42 35.90
C VAL A 20 -0.29 -15.90 35.61
N ALA A 21 0.68 -16.21 36.49
CA ALA A 21 2.07 -15.86 36.25
C ALA A 21 2.65 -16.55 35.01
N LEU A 22 2.31 -17.83 34.78
CA LEU A 22 2.72 -18.56 33.58
C LEU A 22 2.11 -17.97 32.31
N ALA A 23 0.82 -17.61 32.34
CA ALA A 23 0.12 -16.99 31.21
C ALA A 23 0.70 -15.61 30.88
N LEU A 24 1.02 -14.81 31.91
CA LEU A 24 1.68 -13.51 31.74
C LEU A 24 3.11 -13.67 31.21
N LEU A 25 3.88 -14.65 31.70
CA LEU A 25 5.21 -14.96 31.17
C LEU A 25 5.15 -15.41 29.71
N CYS A 26 4.20 -16.28 29.35
CA CYS A 26 3.98 -16.67 27.95
C CYS A 26 3.60 -15.47 27.07
N TYR A 27 2.77 -14.55 27.57
CA TYR A 27 2.40 -13.34 26.84
C TYR A 27 3.60 -12.40 26.65
N VAL A 28 4.39 -12.16 27.70
CA VAL A 28 5.57 -11.29 27.64
C VAL A 28 6.67 -11.89 26.76
N VAL A 29 6.88 -13.21 26.81
CA VAL A 29 7.83 -13.91 25.95
C VAL A 29 7.36 -13.89 24.50
N ASN A 30 6.06 -14.11 24.23
CA ASN A 30 5.51 -13.97 22.88
C ASN A 30 5.63 -12.54 22.35
N ALA A 31 5.37 -11.53 23.18
CA ALA A 31 5.53 -10.12 22.81
C ALA A 31 7.00 -9.76 22.54
N HIS A 32 7.94 -10.25 23.36
CA HIS A 32 9.38 -10.06 23.13
C HIS A 32 9.86 -10.78 21.87
N CYS A 33 9.42 -12.01 21.61
CA CYS A 33 9.71 -12.72 20.36
C CYS A 33 9.12 -12.00 19.15
N ALA A 34 7.90 -11.48 19.25
CA ALA A 34 7.27 -10.70 18.18
C ALA A 34 8.02 -9.38 17.91
N MET A 35 8.47 -8.67 18.94
CA MET A 35 9.29 -7.46 18.79
C MET A 35 10.71 -7.75 18.28
N ALA A 36 11.31 -8.87 18.67
CA ALA A 36 12.62 -9.28 18.16
C ALA A 36 12.54 -9.74 16.69
N ALA A 37 11.45 -10.41 16.29
CA ALA A 37 11.18 -10.78 14.91
C ALA A 37 10.88 -9.54 14.03
N GLU A 38 10.20 -8.52 14.58
CA GLU A 38 10.04 -7.22 13.92
C GLU A 38 11.36 -6.55 13.56
N ARG A 39 12.39 -6.67 14.41
CA ARG A 39 13.71 -6.06 14.17
C ARG A 39 14.55 -6.78 13.10
N ASN A 40 14.21 -8.00 12.73
CA ASN A 40 14.99 -8.84 11.82
C ASN A 40 14.26 -9.22 10.52
N PHE A 41 12.99 -8.84 10.35
CA PHE A 41 12.25 -9.11 9.13
C PHE A 41 12.71 -8.17 8.00
N ASP A 42 13.38 -8.73 7.00
CA ASP A 42 13.79 -7.99 5.80
C ASP A 42 12.65 -7.95 4.78
N ALA A 43 11.90 -6.84 4.79
CA ALA A 43 10.76 -6.64 3.90
C ALA A 43 11.18 -6.58 2.42
N LEU A 44 12.36 -6.02 2.10
CA LEU A 44 12.83 -5.92 0.73
C LEU A 44 13.09 -7.31 0.16
N SER A 45 13.92 -8.11 0.85
CA SER A 45 14.20 -9.49 0.43
C SER A 45 12.92 -10.33 0.37
N PHE A 46 11.99 -10.13 1.31
CA PHE A 46 10.68 -10.81 1.28
C PHE A 46 9.95 -10.54 -0.04
N PHE A 47 9.81 -9.28 -0.46
CA PHE A 47 9.09 -8.95 -1.69
C PHE A 47 9.87 -9.36 -2.95
N GLU A 48 11.20 -9.21 -2.97
CA GLU A 48 12.04 -9.58 -4.11
C GLU A 48 11.99 -11.09 -4.39
N TRP A 49 11.99 -11.93 -3.36
CA TRP A 49 12.02 -13.38 -3.53
C TRP A 49 10.65 -14.00 -3.76
N ASN A 50 9.58 -13.33 -3.32
CA ASN A 50 8.24 -13.91 -3.35
C ASN A 50 7.31 -13.27 -4.37
N THR A 51 7.68 -12.14 -4.99
CA THR A 51 6.82 -11.42 -5.92
C THR A 51 7.61 -10.91 -7.13
N THR A 52 6.92 -10.65 -8.24
CA THR A 52 7.51 -9.91 -9.37
C THR A 52 7.25 -8.40 -9.28
N PHE A 53 6.85 -7.90 -8.10
CA PHE A 53 6.31 -6.55 -7.92
C PHE A 53 7.24 -5.47 -8.46
N PHE A 54 8.51 -5.44 -8.07
CA PHE A 54 9.42 -4.35 -8.44
C PHE A 54 9.66 -4.28 -9.95
N GLN A 55 9.79 -5.42 -10.61
CA GLN A 55 9.96 -5.50 -12.06
C GLN A 55 8.73 -4.96 -12.79
N GLU A 56 7.54 -5.41 -12.39
CA GLU A 56 6.28 -5.02 -13.02
C GLU A 56 5.91 -3.57 -12.73
N PHE A 57 6.08 -3.14 -11.47
CA PHE A 57 5.85 -1.76 -11.05
C PHE A 57 6.77 -0.78 -11.79
N SER A 58 8.03 -1.14 -12.04
CA SER A 58 8.96 -0.32 -12.84
C SER A 58 8.46 -0.13 -14.28
N SER A 59 7.98 -1.20 -14.92
CA SER A 59 7.39 -1.13 -16.27
C SER A 59 6.08 -0.32 -16.29
N PHE A 60 5.21 -0.54 -15.31
CA PHE A 60 3.97 0.20 -15.11
C PHE A 60 4.23 1.70 -14.93
N ARG A 61 5.15 2.07 -14.02
CA ARG A 61 5.47 3.47 -13.71
C ARG A 61 5.98 4.24 -14.92
N LYS A 62 6.80 3.62 -15.78
CA LYS A 62 7.24 4.22 -17.04
C LYS A 62 6.07 4.58 -17.95
N GLN A 63 5.08 3.70 -18.07
CA GLN A 63 3.90 3.97 -18.89
C GLN A 63 3.02 5.05 -18.28
N TRP A 64 2.79 5.00 -16.97
CA TRP A 64 2.05 6.04 -16.25
C TRP A 64 2.69 7.42 -16.45
N PHE A 65 3.98 7.57 -16.16
CA PHE A 65 4.68 8.85 -16.34
C PHE A 65 4.68 9.33 -17.79
N SER A 66 4.73 8.41 -18.76
CA SER A 66 4.57 8.80 -20.16
C SER A 66 3.20 9.43 -20.46
N VAL A 67 2.13 9.07 -19.75
CA VAL A 67 0.80 9.71 -19.90
C VAL A 67 0.80 11.08 -19.23
N GLU A 68 1.35 11.19 -18.01
CA GLU A 68 1.45 12.46 -17.29
C GLU A 68 2.31 13.48 -18.04
N ASP A 69 3.45 13.06 -18.58
CA ASP A 69 4.35 13.90 -19.37
C ASP A 69 3.64 14.44 -20.61
N ARG A 70 2.85 13.60 -21.30
CA ARG A 70 2.08 14.03 -22.48
C ARG A 70 1.07 15.12 -22.11
N ILE A 71 0.34 14.96 -21.01
CA ILE A 71 -0.64 15.96 -20.55
C ILE A 71 0.07 17.25 -20.11
N SER A 72 1.18 17.12 -19.37
CA SER A 72 1.95 18.26 -18.86
C SER A 72 2.70 19.02 -19.95
N SER A 73 2.96 18.38 -21.09
CA SER A 73 3.68 18.99 -22.21
C SER A 73 2.85 19.92 -23.09
N ILE A 74 1.53 19.99 -22.87
CA ILE A 74 0.62 20.86 -23.65
C ILE A 74 0.96 22.32 -23.38
N LYS A 75 1.37 23.06 -24.42
CA LYS A 75 1.84 24.44 -24.30
C LYS A 75 0.79 25.49 -24.65
N GLY A 76 -0.29 25.09 -25.32
CA GLY A 76 -1.31 26.02 -25.79
C GLY A 76 -2.67 25.38 -26.02
N GLU A 77 -3.72 26.20 -25.88
CA GLU A 77 -5.13 25.80 -26.04
C GLU A 77 -5.47 25.26 -27.43
N TYR A 78 -4.74 25.71 -28.46
CA TYR A 78 -4.95 25.34 -29.86
C TYR A 78 -3.94 24.31 -30.38
N GLU A 79 -3.09 23.77 -29.50
CA GLU A 79 -2.14 22.74 -29.91
C GLU A 79 -2.91 21.49 -30.38
N PRO A 80 -2.67 20.99 -31.60
CA PRO A 80 -3.31 19.78 -32.07
C PRO A 80 -2.84 18.59 -31.23
N PHE A 81 -3.69 18.17 -30.29
CA PHE A 81 -3.38 17.15 -29.31
C PHE A 81 -4.30 15.95 -29.47
N ASP A 82 -3.73 14.74 -29.58
CA ASP A 82 -4.50 13.51 -29.74
C ASP A 82 -5.04 13.01 -28.38
N TRP A 83 -6.16 13.62 -27.97
CA TRP A 83 -6.88 13.27 -26.76
C TRP A 83 -7.34 11.82 -26.74
N LYS A 84 -7.69 11.24 -27.89
CA LYS A 84 -8.13 9.84 -27.98
C LYS A 84 -6.98 8.89 -27.66
N ALA A 85 -5.79 9.12 -28.21
CA ALA A 85 -4.61 8.31 -27.93
C ALA A 85 -4.16 8.44 -26.46
N VAL A 86 -4.18 9.64 -25.88
CA VAL A 86 -3.85 9.84 -24.46
C VAL A 86 -4.85 9.14 -23.56
N ARG A 87 -6.15 9.31 -23.82
CA ARG A 87 -7.24 8.67 -23.09
C ARG A 87 -7.13 7.14 -23.11
N ASN A 88 -6.84 6.55 -24.26
CA ASN A 88 -6.62 5.11 -24.36
C ASN A 88 -5.36 4.67 -23.59
N SER A 89 -4.28 5.45 -23.66
CA SER A 89 -3.05 5.16 -22.90
C SER A 89 -3.30 5.20 -21.39
N ALA A 90 -4.07 6.18 -20.91
CA ALA A 90 -4.46 6.31 -19.50
C ALA A 90 -5.36 5.15 -19.05
N LYS A 91 -6.32 4.73 -19.89
CA LYS A 91 -7.15 3.56 -19.64
C LYS A 91 -6.31 2.28 -19.50
N ASP A 92 -5.31 2.10 -20.36
CA ASP A 92 -4.40 0.96 -20.27
C ASP A 92 -3.55 0.99 -18.98
N VAL A 93 -3.14 2.17 -18.52
CA VAL A 93 -2.47 2.34 -17.23
C VAL A 93 -3.35 1.87 -16.08
N VAL A 94 -4.65 2.26 -16.05
CA VAL A 94 -5.61 1.78 -15.04
C VAL A 94 -5.72 0.25 -15.07
N ALA A 95 -5.91 -0.35 -16.25
CA ALA A 95 -6.01 -1.80 -16.38
C ALA A 95 -4.74 -2.54 -15.91
N ARG A 96 -3.55 -1.98 -16.19
CA ARG A 96 -2.28 -2.55 -15.72
C ARG A 96 -2.11 -2.40 -14.21
N HIS A 97 -2.58 -1.31 -13.61
CA HIS A 97 -2.60 -1.13 -12.16
C HIS A 97 -3.47 -2.18 -11.47
N GLU A 98 -4.69 -2.42 -11.96
CA GLU A 98 -5.58 -3.47 -11.44
C GLU A 98 -4.92 -4.85 -11.53
N HIS A 99 -4.31 -5.16 -12.67
CA HIS A 99 -3.59 -6.42 -12.85
C HIS A 99 -2.44 -6.57 -11.84
N LEU A 100 -1.65 -5.51 -11.65
CA LEU A 100 -0.55 -5.49 -10.70
C LEU A 100 -1.03 -5.74 -9.27
N MET A 101 -2.11 -5.08 -8.85
CA MET A 101 -2.70 -5.28 -7.52
C MET A 101 -3.16 -6.71 -7.28
N VAL A 102 -3.92 -7.27 -8.22
CA VAL A 102 -4.43 -8.64 -8.11
C VAL A 102 -3.29 -9.64 -8.03
N LYS A 103 -2.29 -9.48 -8.89
CA LYS A 103 -1.11 -10.34 -8.89
C LYS A 103 -0.29 -10.21 -7.62
N PHE A 104 -0.02 -8.99 -7.17
CA PHE A 104 0.71 -8.73 -5.93
C PHE A 104 0.03 -9.36 -4.72
N ALA A 105 -1.29 -9.19 -4.59
CA ALA A 105 -2.07 -9.79 -3.50
C ALA A 105 -2.04 -11.33 -3.54
N ARG A 106 -2.10 -11.93 -4.73
CA ARG A 106 -1.98 -13.38 -4.92
C ARG A 106 -0.61 -13.89 -4.51
N ASP A 107 0.46 -13.24 -4.97
CA ASP A 107 1.83 -13.64 -4.71
C ASP A 107 2.13 -13.51 -3.20
N CYS A 108 1.68 -12.43 -2.56
CA CYS A 108 1.76 -12.24 -1.11
C CYS A 108 1.01 -13.32 -0.32
N ARG A 109 -0.19 -13.74 -0.76
CA ARG A 109 -0.94 -14.82 -0.12
C ARG A 109 -0.18 -16.15 -0.17
N ALA A 110 0.42 -16.46 -1.32
CA ALA A 110 1.23 -17.66 -1.49
C ALA A 110 2.51 -17.63 -0.63
N ALA A 111 3.12 -16.44 -0.47
CA ALA A 111 4.29 -16.23 0.38
C ALA A 111 3.95 -16.41 1.87
N LYS A 112 2.85 -15.81 2.34
CA LYS A 112 2.39 -15.89 3.73
C LYS A 112 2.19 -17.32 4.21
N ALA A 113 1.73 -18.22 3.35
CA ALA A 113 1.50 -19.62 3.68
C ALA A 113 2.78 -20.40 4.05
N LYS A 114 3.96 -19.85 3.75
CA LYS A 114 5.27 -20.48 3.98
C LYS A 114 6.02 -19.85 5.16
N LEU A 115 5.50 -18.77 5.74
CA LEU A 115 6.18 -18.03 6.80
C LEU A 115 6.12 -18.76 8.13
N SER A 116 7.17 -18.60 8.92
CA SER A 116 7.13 -19.00 10.33
C SER A 116 6.16 -18.11 11.12
N PRO A 117 5.64 -18.56 12.28
CA PRO A 117 4.81 -17.72 13.14
C PRO A 117 5.49 -16.42 13.57
N ALA A 118 6.82 -16.41 13.71
CA ALA A 118 7.59 -15.23 14.08
C ALA A 118 7.60 -14.16 12.98
N GLU A 119 7.62 -14.56 11.71
CA GLU A 119 7.68 -13.65 10.56
C GLU A 119 6.29 -13.21 10.08
N SER A 120 5.23 -13.94 10.45
CA SER A 120 3.87 -13.72 9.96
C SER A 120 3.34 -12.31 10.25
N GLY A 121 3.52 -11.81 11.48
CA GLY A 121 3.07 -10.47 11.88
C GLY A 121 3.82 -9.33 11.15
N PRO A 122 5.17 -9.32 11.15
CA PRO A 122 5.95 -8.37 10.36
C PRO A 122 5.60 -8.37 8.87
N ALA A 123 5.48 -9.56 8.25
CA ALA A 123 5.14 -9.67 6.84
C ALA A 123 3.73 -9.14 6.53
N GLU A 124 2.75 -9.42 7.39
CA GLU A 124 1.39 -8.92 7.21
C GLU A 124 1.32 -7.39 7.20
N ARG A 125 2.04 -6.72 8.11
CA ARG A 125 2.13 -5.25 8.11
C ARG A 125 2.85 -4.71 6.88
N ALA A 126 3.95 -5.35 6.47
CA ALA A 126 4.66 -4.95 5.26
C ALA A 126 3.76 -5.05 4.01
N ILE A 127 3.01 -6.14 3.88
CA ILE A 127 2.05 -6.36 2.80
C ILE A 127 0.95 -5.29 2.84
N GLN A 128 0.40 -5.01 4.02
CA GLN A 128 -0.64 -4.00 4.20
C GLN A 128 -0.16 -2.61 3.74
N LEU A 129 1.05 -2.20 4.15
CA LEU A 129 1.64 -0.92 3.72
C LEU A 129 1.82 -0.85 2.19
N MET A 130 2.26 -1.93 1.57
CA MET A 130 2.41 -1.99 0.11
C MET A 130 1.06 -1.97 -0.62
N LEU A 131 0.02 -2.61 -0.07
CA LEU A 131 -1.33 -2.54 -0.62
C LEU A 131 -1.91 -1.14 -0.52
N GLU A 132 -1.76 -0.47 0.63
CA GLU A 132 -2.19 0.93 0.79
C GLU A 132 -1.45 1.89 -0.16
N TYR A 133 -0.17 1.63 -0.41
CA TYR A 133 0.58 2.36 -1.42
C TYR A 133 0.02 2.12 -2.83
N LEU A 134 -0.24 0.87 -3.19
CA LEU A 134 -0.87 0.53 -4.47
C LEU A 134 -2.27 1.13 -4.63
N ASP A 135 -3.08 1.14 -3.58
CA ASP A 135 -4.38 1.79 -3.59
C ASP A 135 -4.25 3.30 -3.86
N SER A 136 -3.27 3.95 -3.22
CA SER A 136 -3.01 5.38 -3.45
C SER A 136 -2.59 5.66 -4.90
N VAL A 137 -1.76 4.79 -5.49
CA VAL A 137 -1.42 4.85 -6.91
C VAL A 137 -2.67 4.70 -7.78
N GLY A 138 -3.55 3.76 -7.45
CA GLY A 138 -4.81 3.52 -8.14
C GLY A 138 -5.68 4.77 -8.23
N LEU A 139 -5.84 5.48 -7.12
CA LEU A 139 -6.61 6.72 -7.08
C LEU A 139 -6.02 7.80 -7.99
N VAL A 140 -4.68 7.95 -8.02
CA VAL A 140 -4.03 8.94 -8.88
C VAL A 140 -4.21 8.60 -10.36
N VAL A 141 -3.98 7.34 -10.76
CA VAL A 141 -4.13 6.95 -12.17
C VAL A 141 -5.58 6.96 -12.65
N LEU A 142 -6.53 6.62 -11.77
CA LEU A 142 -7.96 6.73 -12.07
C LEU A 142 -8.37 8.19 -12.28
N LYS A 143 -7.90 9.11 -11.43
CA LYS A 143 -8.20 10.53 -11.58
C LYS A 143 -7.58 11.09 -12.86
N LEU A 144 -6.37 10.67 -13.20
CA LEU A 144 -5.73 11.03 -14.47
C LEU A 144 -6.56 10.54 -15.67
N TYR A 145 -7.02 9.29 -15.65
CA TYR A 145 -7.90 8.76 -16.68
C TYR A 145 -9.21 9.56 -16.77
N GLU A 146 -9.87 9.85 -15.65
CA GLU A 146 -11.10 10.65 -15.61
C GLU A 146 -10.91 12.01 -16.29
N ILE A 147 -9.82 12.72 -15.96
CA ILE A 147 -9.49 14.02 -16.58
C ILE A 147 -9.32 13.85 -18.09
N THR A 148 -8.58 12.82 -18.55
CA THR A 148 -8.39 12.57 -19.98
C THR A 148 -9.67 12.18 -20.71
N GLU A 149 -10.58 11.45 -20.05
CA GLU A 149 -11.89 11.09 -20.59
C GLU A 149 -12.74 12.34 -20.84
N LYS A 150 -12.80 13.23 -19.84
CA LYS A 150 -13.55 14.49 -19.93
C LYS A 150 -12.96 15.43 -20.98
N LEU A 151 -11.63 15.53 -21.07
CA LEU A 151 -10.95 16.33 -22.09
C LEU A 151 -11.19 15.79 -23.50
N HIS A 152 -11.16 14.46 -23.68
CA HIS A 152 -11.57 13.84 -24.94
C HIS A 152 -13.05 14.12 -25.25
N GLY A 153 -13.94 13.98 -24.27
CA GLY A 153 -15.37 14.31 -24.39
C GLY A 153 -15.61 15.75 -24.86
N LYS A 154 -14.81 16.70 -24.36
CA LYS A 154 -14.85 18.11 -24.80
C LYS A 154 -14.55 18.30 -26.29
N THR A 155 -13.76 17.41 -26.90
CA THR A 155 -13.50 17.45 -28.35
C THR A 155 -14.71 17.04 -29.18
N LEU A 156 -15.65 16.30 -28.57
CA LEU A 156 -16.91 15.86 -29.18
C LEU A 156 -18.06 16.82 -28.85
N ASP A 157 -18.11 17.34 -27.63
CA ASP A 157 -19.06 18.34 -27.15
C ASP A 157 -18.34 19.45 -26.35
N PRO A 158 -18.15 20.65 -26.92
CA PRO A 158 -17.41 21.74 -26.27
C PRO A 158 -17.96 22.19 -24.92
N TYR A 159 -19.24 21.95 -24.63
CA TYR A 159 -19.92 22.37 -23.40
C TYR A 159 -19.93 21.31 -22.30
N SER A 160 -19.49 20.08 -22.61
CA SER A 160 -19.48 18.94 -21.67
C SER A 160 -18.50 19.10 -20.49
N TYR A 161 -17.49 19.97 -20.63
CA TYR A 161 -16.45 20.16 -19.62
C TYR A 161 -15.93 21.59 -19.59
N THR A 162 -16.13 22.29 -18.47
CA THR A 162 -15.77 23.70 -18.29
C THR A 162 -14.38 23.84 -17.66
N MET A 163 -13.81 25.05 -17.74
CA MET A 163 -12.56 25.37 -17.05
C MET A 163 -12.70 25.25 -15.51
N GLU A 164 -13.88 25.56 -14.98
CA GLU A 164 -14.19 25.36 -13.55
C GLU A 164 -14.12 23.89 -13.16
N ASN A 165 -14.75 23.01 -13.95
CA ASN A 165 -14.69 21.56 -13.74
C ASN A 165 -13.25 21.06 -13.81
N TYR A 166 -12.48 21.51 -14.82
CA TYR A 166 -11.07 21.16 -14.96
C TYR A 166 -10.23 21.56 -13.75
N ASN A 167 -10.38 22.80 -13.27
CA ASN A 167 -9.64 23.27 -12.11
C ASN A 167 -10.04 22.54 -10.81
N ALA A 168 -11.30 22.12 -10.68
CA ALA A 168 -11.74 21.28 -9.58
C ALA A 168 -11.08 19.89 -9.63
N ASP A 169 -11.17 19.22 -10.78
CA ASP A 169 -10.57 17.88 -10.98
C ASP A 169 -9.05 17.91 -10.79
N PHE A 170 -8.38 18.96 -11.27
CA PHE A 170 -6.93 19.08 -11.15
C PHE A 170 -6.47 19.40 -9.72
N ARG A 171 -7.27 20.11 -8.93
CA ARG A 171 -7.01 20.28 -7.49
C ARG A 171 -7.11 18.95 -6.76
N GLU A 172 -8.17 18.18 -7.03
CA GLU A 172 -8.33 16.85 -6.46
C GLU A 172 -7.17 15.93 -6.85
N PHE A 173 -6.74 15.96 -8.12
CA PHE A 173 -5.55 15.23 -8.57
C PHE A 173 -4.29 15.58 -7.76
N LYS A 174 -4.04 16.88 -7.51
CA LYS A 174 -2.91 17.32 -6.68
C LYS A 174 -3.00 16.81 -5.24
N ASP A 175 -4.20 16.84 -4.65
CA ASP A 175 -4.42 16.35 -3.29
C ASP A 175 -4.18 14.84 -3.19
N LEU A 176 -4.65 14.08 -4.18
CA LEU A 176 -4.37 12.64 -4.28
C LEU A 176 -2.89 12.36 -4.46
N ASN A 177 -2.20 13.11 -5.33
CA ASN A 177 -0.78 12.96 -5.56
C ASN A 177 0.06 13.25 -4.29
N ALA A 178 -0.31 14.28 -3.52
CA ALA A 178 0.36 14.57 -2.24
C ALA A 178 0.20 13.44 -1.21
N ARG A 179 -0.98 12.81 -1.15
CA ARG A 179 -1.21 11.63 -0.28
C ARG A 179 -0.38 10.43 -0.74
N PHE A 180 -0.32 10.19 -2.05
CA PHE A 180 0.54 9.18 -2.66
C PHE A 180 2.02 9.42 -2.31
N GLU A 181 2.53 10.65 -2.44
CA GLU A 181 3.91 10.99 -2.09
C GLU A 181 4.22 10.73 -0.60
N SER A 182 3.26 11.03 0.28
CA SER A 182 3.37 10.71 1.71
C SER A 182 3.48 9.20 1.93
N LYS A 183 2.60 8.39 1.33
CA LYS A 183 2.65 6.91 1.41
C LYS A 183 3.96 6.35 0.84
N GLY A 184 4.49 6.96 -0.21
CA GLY A 184 5.79 6.60 -0.78
C GLY A 184 6.96 6.75 0.22
N LYS A 185 6.88 7.71 1.15
CA LYS A 185 7.87 7.86 2.23
C LYS A 185 7.81 6.70 3.22
N ASP A 186 6.60 6.26 3.58
CA ASP A 186 6.39 5.13 4.49
C ASP A 186 6.92 3.83 3.89
N VAL A 187 6.68 3.60 2.60
CA VAL A 187 7.23 2.45 1.86
C VAL A 187 8.75 2.51 1.76
N ASN A 188 9.33 3.67 1.52
CA ASN A 188 10.80 3.80 1.49
C ASN A 188 11.43 3.49 2.86
N LEU A 189 10.79 3.92 3.95
CA LEU A 189 11.22 3.58 5.30
C LEU A 189 11.15 2.07 5.55
N LEU A 190 10.04 1.43 5.13
CA LEU A 190 9.85 -0.03 5.23
C LEU A 190 10.94 -0.80 4.48
N LEU A 191 11.23 -0.43 3.23
CA LEU A 191 12.09 -1.21 2.34
C LEU A 191 13.58 -0.93 2.53
N TYR A 192 13.95 0.31 2.88
CA TYR A 192 15.35 0.75 2.86
C TYR A 192 15.84 1.30 4.19
N GLY A 193 14.98 1.38 5.21
CA GLY A 193 15.32 1.95 6.51
C GLY A 193 15.70 3.43 6.45
N LYS A 194 15.37 4.13 5.36
CA LYS A 194 15.68 5.54 5.14
C LYS A 194 14.44 6.26 4.59
N ALA A 195 14.07 7.38 5.21
CA ALA A 195 13.24 8.36 4.54
C ALA A 195 14.06 8.96 3.39
N SER A 196 13.67 8.71 2.14
CA SER A 196 14.37 9.28 0.99
C SER A 196 14.31 10.81 1.06
N PRO A 197 15.41 11.54 0.78
CA PRO A 197 15.38 12.99 0.77
C PRO A 197 14.44 13.44 -0.35
N GLY A 198 13.44 14.25 0.02
CA GLY A 198 12.54 14.87 -0.93
C GLY A 198 13.36 15.67 -1.95
N LYS A 199 13.05 15.47 -3.23
CA LYS A 199 13.46 16.41 -4.28
C LYS A 199 12.58 17.65 -4.21
#